data_AF-A0A847FIZ0-F1
#
_entry.id   AF-A0A847FIZ0-F1
#
_cell.length_a   1.000
_cell.length_b   1.000
_cell.length_c   1.000
_cell.angle_alpha   90.00
_cell.angle_beta   90.00
_cell.angle_gamma   90.00
#
_symmetry.space_group_name_H-M   'P 1'
#
loop_
_entity.id
_entity.type
_entity.pdbx_description
1 polymer ?
#
loop_
_entity_poly.entity_id
_entity_poly.type
_entity_poly.pdbx_seq_one_letter_code
_entity_poly.pdbx_strand_id
1 'polypeptide(L)'
;MTGGQGGEGGEAAAVGRLLAGIRTQMDLDSETENEVLDELRDHLYEALTQARAEGLDEAAAEARVAARFGVEDVGRELQAAHAGWGTADAVVAAALPVVGALVLRWLAFAPDGTALGWPQLLERPSFWAVALTTLLVPLLKFDRWRYALAAWTFFWVLTVIFVTLPSLRW
;
A
#
# COMPACT_ATOMS: atom_id res chain seq x y z
N MET A 1 32.62 31.54 25.67
CA MET A 1 31.35 30.82 25.40
C MET A 1 31.25 30.59 23.90
N THR A 2 31.86 29.51 23.41
CA THR A 2 31.84 29.10 21.98
C THR A 2 31.96 27.58 21.97
N GLY A 3 30.81 26.88 22.01
CA GLY A 3 30.80 25.42 22.10
C GLY A 3 29.47 24.78 21.72
N GLY A 4 28.64 25.44 20.89
CA GLY A 4 27.30 24.96 20.54
C GLY A 4 27.16 24.30 19.16
N GLN A 5 28.01 24.64 18.18
CA GLN A 5 27.78 24.23 16.78
C GLN A 5 28.30 22.83 16.42
N GLY A 6 29.11 22.20 17.26
CA GLY A 6 29.63 20.85 16.99
C GLY A 6 28.66 19.72 17.33
N GLY A 7 27.73 19.94 18.27
CA GLY A 7 26.82 18.91 18.77
C GLY A 7 25.61 18.63 17.86
N GLU A 8 25.01 19.68 17.31
CA GLU A 8 23.82 19.57 16.45
C GLU A 8 24.15 18.88 15.11
N GLY A 9 25.31 19.20 14.51
CA GLY A 9 25.75 18.58 13.27
C GLY A 9 26.15 17.11 13.42
N GLY A 10 26.70 16.73 14.58
CA GLY A 10 26.99 15.33 14.91
C GLY A 10 25.73 14.49 15.11
N GLU A 11 24.73 15.06 15.78
CA GLU A 11 23.46 14.38 16.09
C GLU A 11 22.66 14.10 14.84
N ALA A 12 22.52 15.09 13.96
CA ALA A 12 21.85 14.93 12.68
C ALA A 12 22.52 13.83 11.82
N ALA A 13 23.86 13.75 11.87
CA ALA A 13 24.60 12.70 11.17
C ALA A 13 24.39 11.31 11.80
N ALA A 14 24.30 11.21 13.12
CA ALA A 14 24.02 9.97 13.84
C ALA A 14 22.59 9.47 13.59
N VAL A 15 21.59 10.33 13.72
CA VAL A 15 20.18 10.03 13.37
C VAL A 15 20.08 9.57 11.92
N GLY A 16 20.76 10.26 11.00
CA GLY A 16 20.78 9.88 9.59
C GLY A 16 21.34 8.47 9.33
N ARG A 17 22.41 8.06 10.05
CA ARG A 17 22.97 6.71 9.95
C ARG A 17 22.02 5.65 10.50
N LEU A 18 21.40 5.91 11.66
CA LEU A 18 20.45 4.99 12.28
C LEU A 18 19.22 4.78 11.38
N LEU A 19 18.63 5.87 10.87
CA LEU A 19 17.52 5.81 9.93
C LEU A 19 17.89 5.07 8.63
N ALA A 20 19.11 5.28 8.10
CA ALA A 20 19.57 4.53 6.94
C ALA A 20 19.66 3.02 7.22
N GLY A 21 20.11 2.63 8.42
CA GLY A 21 20.11 1.23 8.85
C GLY A 21 18.70 0.64 8.92
N ILE A 22 17.75 1.35 9.56
CA ILE A 22 16.34 0.93 9.64
C ILE A 22 15.75 0.80 8.22
N ARG A 23 15.99 1.79 7.35
CA ARG A 23 15.52 1.82 5.97
C ARG A 23 16.00 0.61 5.16
N THR A 24 17.24 0.15 5.34
CA THR A 24 17.74 -1.05 4.62
C THR A 24 17.01 -2.35 4.98
N GLN A 25 16.27 -2.36 6.10
CA GLN A 25 15.51 -3.52 6.57
C GLN A 25 14.01 -3.43 6.26
N MET A 26 13.57 -2.30 5.68
CA MET A 26 12.17 -2.01 5.38
C MET A 26 11.96 -1.90 3.87
N ASP A 27 10.94 -2.58 3.36
CA ASP A 27 10.46 -2.50 1.98
C ASP A 27 8.99 -2.07 2.01
N LEU A 28 8.76 -0.84 2.49
CA LEU A 28 7.44 -0.22 2.59
C LEU A 28 7.13 0.63 1.36
N ASP A 29 5.85 0.96 1.16
CA ASP A 29 5.48 1.98 0.19
C ASP A 29 5.98 3.36 0.61
N SER A 30 6.24 4.24 -0.35
CA SER A 30 6.92 5.51 -0.12
C SER A 30 6.18 6.49 0.79
N GLU A 31 4.85 6.41 0.90
CA GLU A 31 4.07 7.30 1.80
C GLU A 31 4.25 6.82 3.25
N THR A 32 3.99 5.54 3.49
CA THR A 32 4.15 4.91 4.81
C THR A 32 5.61 4.95 5.28
N GLU A 33 6.56 4.70 4.38
CA GLU A 33 8.00 4.78 4.67
C GLU A 33 8.39 6.18 5.16
N ASN A 34 7.91 7.23 4.49
CA ASN A 34 8.24 8.60 4.88
C ASN A 34 7.63 8.99 6.23
N GLU A 35 6.37 8.61 6.49
CA GLU A 35 5.70 8.91 7.77
C GLU A 35 6.41 8.22 8.94
N VAL A 36 6.70 6.92 8.79
CA VAL A 36 7.43 6.14 9.81
C VAL A 36 8.85 6.68 10.02
N LEU A 37 9.58 7.04 8.96
CA LEU A 37 10.93 7.59 9.10
C LEU A 37 10.93 8.99 9.73
N ASP A 38 9.87 9.77 9.59
CA ASP A 38 9.75 11.09 10.23
C ASP A 38 9.51 10.94 11.74
N GLU A 39 8.58 10.07 12.14
CA GLU A 39 8.32 9.78 13.55
C GLU A 39 9.54 9.13 14.24
N LEU A 40 10.20 8.18 13.57
CA LEU A 40 11.43 7.58 14.08
C LEU A 40 12.55 8.62 14.23
N ARG A 41 12.63 9.62 13.35
CA ARG A 41 13.63 10.69 13.45
C ARG A 41 13.47 11.45 14.76
N ASP A 42 12.26 11.84 15.12
CA ASP A 42 11.97 12.59 16.34
C ASP A 42 12.33 11.77 17.59
N HIS A 43 11.95 10.49 17.62
CA HIS A 43 12.31 9.60 18.74
C HIS A 43 13.82 9.35 18.86
N LEU A 44 14.53 9.25 17.74
CA LEU A 44 15.99 9.08 17.74
C LEU A 44 16.70 10.35 18.24
N TYR A 45 16.20 11.53 17.87
CA TYR A 45 16.71 12.79 18.42
C TYR A 45 16.52 12.85 19.94
N GLU A 46 15.31 12.57 20.44
CA GLU A 46 15.04 12.55 21.87
C GLU A 46 15.96 11.57 22.61
N ALA A 47 16.14 10.37 22.05
CA ALA A 47 16.97 9.33 22.65
C ALA A 47 18.47 9.68 22.67
N LEU A 48 19.00 10.29 21.60
CA LEU A 48 20.40 10.75 21.53
C LEU A 48 20.64 11.94 22.45
N THR A 49 19.73 12.90 22.48
CA THR A 49 19.77 14.03 23.42
C THR A 49 19.78 13.53 24.86
N GLN A 50 18.94 12.56 25.20
CA GLN A 50 18.95 11.94 26.54
C GLN A 50 20.29 11.23 26.83
N ALA A 51 20.80 10.42 25.91
CA ALA A 51 22.05 9.68 26.10
C ALA A 51 23.25 10.63 26.33
N ARG A 52 23.30 11.76 25.63
CA ARG A 52 24.30 12.80 25.85
C ARG A 52 24.11 13.54 27.17
N ALA A 53 22.87 13.80 27.59
CA ALA A 53 22.58 14.38 28.90
C ALA A 53 23.05 13.47 30.04
N GLU A 54 23.11 12.15 29.81
CA GLU A 54 23.69 11.16 30.72
C GLU A 54 25.24 11.12 30.66
N GLY A 55 25.88 12.01 29.88
CA GLY A 55 27.32 12.17 29.82
C GLY A 55 28.04 11.21 28.87
N LEU A 56 27.31 10.49 28.02
CA LEU A 56 27.91 9.64 27.00
C LEU A 56 28.53 10.49 25.88
N ASP A 57 29.69 10.04 25.40
CA ASP A 57 30.22 10.57 24.15
C ASP A 57 29.35 10.18 22.95
N GLU A 58 29.59 10.82 21.81
CA GLU A 58 28.84 10.66 20.57
C GLU A 58 28.68 9.18 20.16
N ALA A 59 29.78 8.43 20.16
CA ALA A 59 29.82 7.05 19.68
C ALA A 59 29.13 6.09 20.66
N ALA A 60 29.31 6.31 21.96
CA ALA A 60 28.65 5.54 23.00
C ALA A 60 27.15 5.83 23.07
N ALA A 61 26.74 7.08 22.84
CA ALA A 61 25.34 7.47 22.74
C ALA A 61 24.66 6.79 21.55
N GLU A 62 25.27 6.85 20.35
CA GLU A 62 24.75 6.19 19.15
C GLU A 62 24.65 4.67 19.34
N ALA A 63 25.70 4.02 19.85
CA ALA A 63 25.70 2.57 20.09
C ALA A 63 24.61 2.15 21.10
N ARG A 64 24.42 2.94 22.17
CA ARG A 64 23.37 2.67 23.17
C ARG A 64 21.98 2.88 22.60
N VAL A 65 21.75 3.95 21.84
CA VAL A 65 20.47 4.22 21.20
C VAL A 65 20.17 3.11 20.19
N ALA A 66 21.12 2.74 19.33
CA ALA A 66 20.96 1.63 18.39
C ALA A 66 20.57 0.32 19.07
N ALA A 67 21.26 -0.03 20.16
CA ALA A 67 20.98 -1.25 20.93
C ALA A 67 19.62 -1.20 21.63
N ARG A 68 19.20 -0.04 22.14
CA ARG A 68 17.91 0.15 22.81
C ARG A 68 16.74 0.17 21.83
N PHE A 69 16.93 0.80 20.68
CA PHE A 69 15.91 0.88 19.64
C PHE A 69 15.76 -0.45 18.90
N GLY A 70 16.78 -1.29 18.86
CA GLY A 70 16.71 -2.57 18.17
C GLY A 70 16.52 -2.38 16.67
N VAL A 71 17.40 -1.60 16.02
CA VAL A 71 17.33 -1.19 14.60
C VAL A 71 16.96 -2.34 13.65
N GLU A 72 17.50 -3.53 13.88
CA GLU A 72 17.26 -4.72 13.07
C GLU A 72 15.95 -5.44 13.41
N ASP A 73 15.49 -5.37 14.66
CA ASP A 73 14.23 -5.97 15.11
C ASP A 73 13.05 -5.09 14.71
N VAL A 74 13.15 -3.77 14.92
CA VAL A 74 12.14 -2.78 14.54
C VAL A 74 11.92 -2.76 13.03
N GLY A 75 13.00 -2.80 12.22
CA GLY A 75 12.86 -2.89 10.76
C GLY A 75 12.12 -4.16 10.32
N ARG A 76 12.43 -5.31 10.95
CA ARG A 76 11.76 -6.59 10.65
C ARG A 76 10.33 -6.65 11.16
N GLU A 77 10.02 -6.08 12.32
CA GLU A 77 8.66 -6.03 12.87
C GLU A 77 7.78 -5.05 12.09
N LEU A 78 8.31 -3.88 11.71
CA LEU A 78 7.63 -2.94 10.82
C LEU A 78 7.37 -3.58 9.45
N GLN A 79 8.37 -4.27 8.90
CA GLN A 79 8.19 -5.04 7.67
C GLN A 79 7.15 -6.13 7.85
N ALA A 80 7.19 -6.93 8.93
CA ALA A 80 6.21 -8.00 9.16
C ALA A 80 4.78 -7.46 9.36
N ALA A 81 4.64 -6.29 9.99
CA ALA A 81 3.36 -5.61 10.15
C ALA A 81 2.78 -5.11 8.81
N HIS A 82 3.63 -4.84 7.82
CA HIS A 82 3.23 -4.26 6.53
C HIS A 82 3.44 -5.18 5.31
N ALA A 83 4.11 -6.33 5.49
CA ALA A 83 4.41 -7.28 4.43
C ALA A 83 3.11 -7.91 3.93
N GLY A 84 2.71 -7.51 2.72
CA GLY A 84 1.53 -8.02 2.02
C GLY A 84 0.53 -6.94 1.59
N TRP A 85 0.72 -5.67 1.97
CA TRP A 85 -0.32 -4.64 1.83
C TRP A 85 -0.18 -3.74 0.59
N GLY A 86 0.99 -3.67 -0.05
CA GLY A 86 1.23 -2.74 -1.17
C GLY A 86 1.02 -3.34 -2.56
N THR A 87 1.86 -4.30 -2.95
CA THR A 87 1.94 -4.79 -4.34
C THR A 87 0.85 -5.80 -4.67
N ALA A 88 0.54 -6.74 -3.78
CA ALA A 88 -0.50 -7.75 -4.02
C ALA A 88 -1.88 -7.11 -4.16
N ASP A 89 -2.21 -6.15 -3.30
CA ASP A 89 -3.50 -5.46 -3.33
C ASP A 89 -3.60 -4.50 -4.52
N ALA A 90 -2.53 -3.81 -4.90
CA ALA A 90 -2.51 -3.01 -6.13
C ALA A 90 -2.71 -3.85 -7.40
N VAL A 91 -2.04 -5.02 -7.48
CA VAL A 91 -2.20 -5.97 -8.60
C VAL A 91 -3.63 -6.50 -8.65
N VAL A 92 -4.20 -6.90 -7.51
CA VAL A 92 -5.60 -7.37 -7.45
C VAL A 92 -6.57 -6.24 -7.80
N ALA A 93 -6.35 -5.01 -7.32
CA ALA A 93 -7.20 -3.85 -7.62
C ALA A 93 -7.19 -3.50 -9.12
N ALA A 94 -6.07 -3.72 -9.81
CA ALA A 94 -5.97 -3.52 -11.25
C ALA A 94 -6.51 -4.69 -12.08
N ALA A 95 -6.25 -5.94 -11.67
CA ALA A 95 -6.60 -7.13 -12.44
C ALA A 95 -8.08 -7.53 -12.28
N LEU A 96 -8.64 -7.41 -11.07
CA LEU A 96 -10.00 -7.86 -10.76
C LEU A 96 -11.08 -7.18 -11.64
N PRO A 97 -11.05 -5.85 -11.86
CA PRO A 97 -11.99 -5.19 -12.76
C PRO A 97 -11.91 -5.68 -14.20
N VAL A 98 -10.70 -5.95 -14.70
CA VAL A 98 -10.47 -6.41 -16.08
C VAL A 98 -11.04 -7.81 -16.27
N VAL A 99 -10.73 -8.72 -15.34
CA VAL A 99 -11.25 -10.09 -15.37
C VAL A 99 -12.78 -10.09 -15.25
N GLY A 100 -13.34 -9.31 -14.31
CA GLY A 100 -14.78 -9.16 -14.15
C GLY A 100 -15.46 -8.67 -15.44
N ALA A 101 -14.91 -7.63 -16.06
CA ALA A 101 -15.44 -7.09 -17.31
C ALA A 101 -15.35 -8.10 -18.47
N LEU A 102 -14.27 -8.89 -18.55
CA LEU A 102 -14.12 -9.94 -19.57
C LEU A 102 -15.11 -11.09 -19.37
N VAL A 103 -15.33 -11.53 -18.13
CA VAL A 103 -16.32 -12.57 -17.82
C VAL A 103 -17.74 -12.08 -18.12
N LEU A 104 -18.07 -10.84 -17.74
CA LEU A 104 -19.35 -10.24 -18.08
C LEU A 104 -19.54 -10.10 -19.58
N ARG A 105 -18.50 -9.67 -20.31
CA ARG A 105 -18.52 -9.64 -21.77
C ARG A 105 -18.81 -11.03 -22.32
N TRP A 106 -18.13 -12.05 -21.85
CA TRP A 106 -18.38 -13.42 -22.32
C TRP A 106 -19.79 -13.90 -22.00
N LEU A 107 -20.34 -13.56 -20.83
CA LEU A 107 -21.73 -13.87 -20.48
C LEU A 107 -22.76 -13.10 -21.31
N ALA A 108 -22.41 -11.91 -21.81
CA ALA A 108 -23.28 -11.05 -22.61
C ALA A 108 -23.39 -11.48 -24.07
N PHE A 109 -22.36 -12.14 -24.61
CA PHE A 109 -22.40 -12.71 -25.96
C PHE A 109 -22.82 -14.18 -25.90
N ALA A 110 -23.84 -14.56 -26.67
CA ALA A 110 -24.15 -15.96 -26.89
C ALA A 110 -23.03 -16.64 -27.69
N PRO A 111 -22.88 -17.98 -27.63
CA PRO A 111 -21.81 -18.72 -28.32
C PRO A 111 -21.81 -18.53 -29.85
N ASP A 112 -22.93 -18.09 -30.40
CA ASP A 112 -23.14 -17.75 -31.82
C ASP A 112 -22.71 -16.31 -32.17
N GLY A 113 -22.17 -15.55 -31.21
CA GLY A 113 -21.69 -14.18 -31.40
C GLY A 113 -22.79 -13.12 -31.31
N THR A 114 -24.04 -13.52 -31.07
CA THR A 114 -25.16 -12.57 -30.91
C THR A 114 -25.14 -11.97 -29.50
N ALA A 115 -25.43 -10.67 -29.40
CA ALA A 115 -25.57 -10.02 -28.10
C ALA A 115 -26.90 -10.49 -27.46
N LEU A 116 -26.84 -11.05 -26.25
CA LEU A 116 -28.04 -11.40 -25.48
C LEU A 116 -28.76 -10.12 -25.04
N GLY A 117 -30.08 -10.13 -25.12
CA GLY A 117 -30.90 -9.06 -24.58
C GLY A 117 -30.83 -9.03 -23.05
N TRP A 118 -30.99 -7.83 -22.48
CA TRP A 118 -31.01 -7.60 -21.03
C TRP A 118 -31.86 -8.58 -20.20
N PRO A 119 -33.08 -8.97 -20.64
CA PRO A 119 -33.90 -9.91 -19.88
C PRO A 119 -33.25 -11.29 -19.75
N GLN A 120 -32.69 -11.83 -20.85
CA GLN A 120 -32.06 -13.15 -20.86
C GLN A 120 -30.75 -13.20 -20.06
N LEU A 121 -30.07 -12.05 -19.97
CA LEU A 121 -28.81 -11.91 -19.24
C LEU A 121 -29.05 -11.87 -17.72
N LEU A 122 -30.10 -11.17 -17.29
CA LEU A 122 -30.52 -11.06 -15.88
C LEU A 122 -31.13 -12.35 -15.33
N GLU A 123 -31.68 -13.22 -16.19
CA GLU A 123 -32.18 -14.55 -15.82
C GLU A 123 -31.06 -15.55 -15.51
N ARG A 124 -29.81 -15.26 -15.89
CA ARG A 124 -28.68 -16.17 -15.65
C ARG A 124 -28.14 -16.03 -14.23
N PRO A 125 -28.19 -17.09 -13.40
CA PRO A 125 -27.64 -17.03 -12.04
C PRO A 125 -26.13 -16.79 -12.02
N SER A 126 -25.41 -17.20 -13.08
CA SER A 126 -23.98 -16.95 -13.24
C SER A 126 -23.63 -15.46 -13.39
N PHE A 127 -24.51 -14.65 -14.00
CA PHE A 127 -24.32 -13.21 -14.09
C PHE A 127 -24.31 -12.57 -12.72
N TRP A 128 -25.30 -12.91 -11.88
CA TRP A 128 -25.40 -12.41 -10.52
C TRP A 128 -24.24 -12.88 -9.65
N ALA A 129 -23.82 -14.14 -9.77
CA ALA A 129 -22.67 -14.66 -9.04
C ALA A 129 -21.39 -13.88 -9.36
N VAL A 130 -21.12 -13.62 -10.66
CA VAL A 130 -19.94 -12.85 -11.08
C VAL A 130 -20.06 -11.39 -10.67
N ALA A 131 -21.22 -10.74 -10.88
CA ALA A 131 -21.44 -9.36 -10.49
C ALA A 131 -21.26 -9.16 -8.97
N LEU A 132 -21.87 -10.01 -8.16
CA LEU A 132 -21.73 -9.98 -6.70
C LEU A 132 -20.30 -10.25 -6.26
N THR A 133 -19.62 -11.22 -6.86
CA THR A 133 -18.21 -11.53 -6.53
C THR A 133 -17.31 -10.34 -6.86
N THR A 134 -17.49 -9.73 -8.05
CA THR A 134 -16.69 -8.57 -8.47
C THR A 134 -17.00 -7.33 -7.62
N LEU A 135 -18.20 -7.25 -7.05
CA LEU A 135 -18.61 -6.15 -6.16
C LEU A 135 -18.10 -6.35 -4.72
N LEU A 136 -18.20 -7.56 -4.18
CA LEU A 136 -17.90 -7.87 -2.78
C LEU A 136 -16.42 -8.08 -2.51
N VAL A 137 -15.67 -8.64 -3.46
CA VAL A 137 -14.23 -8.91 -3.27
C VAL A 137 -13.45 -7.62 -2.98
N PRO A 138 -13.61 -6.50 -3.72
CA PRO A 138 -12.92 -5.26 -3.38
C PRO A 138 -13.29 -4.71 -2.01
N LEU A 139 -14.55 -4.86 -1.58
CA LEU A 139 -15.04 -4.33 -0.31
C LEU A 139 -14.52 -5.11 0.89
N LEU A 140 -14.39 -6.43 0.76
CA LEU A 140 -13.95 -7.31 1.85
C LEU A 140 -12.43 -7.43 1.93
N LYS A 141 -11.73 -7.18 0.82
CA LYS A 141 -10.31 -7.48 0.67
C LYS A 141 -9.43 -6.22 0.74
N PHE A 142 -9.97 -5.03 0.47
CA PHE A 142 -9.23 -3.76 0.62
C PHE A 142 -9.66 -3.01 1.87
N ASP A 143 -8.73 -2.85 2.82
CA ASP A 143 -8.95 -2.09 4.06
C ASP A 143 -9.10 -0.58 3.77
N ARG A 144 -8.39 -0.10 2.73
CA ARG A 144 -8.51 1.27 2.22
C ARG A 144 -9.62 1.36 1.18
N TRP A 145 -10.75 1.98 1.56
CA TRP A 145 -11.93 2.18 0.70
C TRP A 145 -11.62 2.89 -0.64
N ARG A 146 -10.56 3.69 -0.71
CA ARG A 146 -10.13 4.38 -1.94
C ARG A 146 -9.80 3.39 -3.07
N TYR A 147 -9.15 2.25 -2.76
CA TYR A 147 -8.82 1.24 -3.77
C TYR A 147 -10.05 0.44 -4.21
N ALA A 148 -10.95 0.13 -3.28
CA ALA A 148 -12.24 -0.47 -3.62
C ALA A 148 -13.06 0.42 -4.57
N LEU A 149 -13.15 1.72 -4.27
CA LEU A 149 -13.83 2.71 -5.12
C LEU A 149 -13.20 2.84 -6.50
N ALA A 150 -11.87 2.87 -6.59
CA ALA A 150 -11.15 2.93 -7.87
C ALA A 150 -11.40 1.68 -8.72
N ALA A 151 -11.28 0.49 -8.12
CA ALA A 151 -11.56 -0.79 -8.79
C ALA A 151 -13.00 -0.86 -9.29
N TRP A 152 -13.98 -0.46 -8.47
CA TRP A 152 -15.38 -0.38 -8.86
C TRP A 152 -15.63 0.59 -10.00
N THR A 153 -15.09 1.81 -9.91
CA THR A 153 -15.26 2.83 -10.96
C THR A 153 -14.73 2.31 -12.29
N PHE A 154 -13.53 1.73 -12.29
CA PHE A 154 -12.90 1.19 -13.48
C PHE A 154 -13.68 -0.01 -14.05
N PHE A 155 -14.15 -0.91 -13.19
CA PHE A 155 -15.00 -2.04 -13.59
C PHE A 155 -16.30 -1.58 -14.27
N TRP A 156 -17.02 -0.61 -13.69
CA TRP A 156 -18.26 -0.09 -14.25
C TRP A 156 -18.03 0.62 -15.59
N VAL A 157 -16.97 1.43 -15.70
CA VAL A 157 -16.58 2.08 -16.96
C VAL A 157 -16.31 1.05 -18.04
N LEU A 158 -15.49 0.03 -17.74
CA LEU A 158 -15.22 -1.05 -18.70
C LEU A 158 -16.49 -1.82 -19.08
N THR A 159 -17.34 -2.13 -18.12
CA THR A 159 -18.60 -2.85 -18.37
C THR A 159 -19.50 -2.04 -19.30
N VAL A 160 -19.69 -0.74 -19.04
CA VAL A 160 -20.46 0.15 -19.92
C VAL A 160 -19.83 0.18 -21.32
N ILE A 161 -18.51 0.38 -21.43
CA ILE A 161 -17.80 0.40 -22.71
C ILE A 161 -18.04 -0.92 -23.48
N PHE A 162 -17.77 -2.06 -22.86
CA PHE A 162 -17.87 -3.36 -23.53
C PHE A 162 -19.29 -3.78 -23.88
N VAL A 163 -20.28 -3.33 -23.11
CA VAL A 163 -21.71 -3.60 -23.35
C VAL A 163 -22.32 -2.64 -24.37
N THR A 164 -21.92 -1.36 -24.38
CA THR A 164 -22.53 -0.31 -25.23
C THR A 164 -21.83 -0.07 -26.58
N LEU A 165 -20.52 -0.34 -26.71
CA LEU A 165 -19.82 -0.24 -27.99
C LEU A 165 -20.32 -1.17 -29.10
N PRO A 166 -20.74 -2.42 -28.82
CA PRO A 166 -21.34 -3.28 -29.83
C PRO A 166 -22.65 -2.70 -30.38
N SER A 167 -23.45 -2.04 -29.54
CA SER A 167 -24.70 -1.35 -29.94
C SER A 167 -24.49 -0.06 -30.74
N LEU A 168 -23.26 0.46 -30.82
CA LEU A 168 -22.89 1.59 -31.68
C LEU A 168 -22.37 1.16 -33.05
N ARG A 169 -22.09 -0.14 -33.23
CA ARG A 169 -21.65 -0.73 -34.51
C ARG A 169 -22.78 -1.54 -35.14
N TRP A 170 -23.93 -0.93 -35.30
CA TRP A 170 -25.03 -1.39 -36.16
C TRP A 170 -25.68 -0.17 -36.81
#